data_AF-X1PGN1-F1
#
_entry.id   AF-X1PGN1-F1
#
_cell.length_a   1.000
_cell.length_b   1.000
_cell.length_c   1.000
_cell.angle_alpha   90.00
_cell.angle_beta   90.00
_cell.angle_gamma   90.00
#
_symmetry.space_group_name_H-M   'P 1'
#
loop_
_entity.id
_entity.type
_entity.pdbx_description
1 polymer ?
#
loop_
_entity_poly.entity_id
_entity_poly.type
_entity_poly.pdbx_seq_one_letter_code
_entity_poly.pdbx_strand_id
1 'polypeptide(L)' 'MGLRAYLLVKVKDSIEQGEFTQAIKEVEREPGVEFVDPVIGSFDMMVMVNACTKLK' A
#
# COMPACT_ATOMS: atom_id res chain seq x y z
N MET A 1 1.64 19.84 10.54
CA MET A 1 2.12 18.47 10.74
C MET A 1 1.17 17.57 9.95
N GLY A 2 1.63 16.97 8.86
CA GLY A 2 0.78 16.11 8.01
C GLY A 2 0.42 14.82 8.74
N LEU A 3 -0.79 14.30 8.55
CA LEU A 3 -1.21 13.02 9.11
C LEU A 3 -0.66 11.91 8.21
N ARG A 4 -0.02 10.91 8.79
CA ARG A 4 0.38 9.70 8.08
C ARG A 4 -0.53 8.56 8.49
N ALA A 5 -0.98 7.78 7.52
CA ALA A 5 -1.71 6.55 7.77
C ALA A 5 -0.93 5.36 7.22
N TYR A 6 -1.02 4.25 7.94
CA TYR A 6 -0.40 2.97 7.58
C TYR A 6 -1.52 1.99 7.30
N LEU A 7 -1.56 1.46 6.08
CA LEU A 7 -2.55 0.49 5.65
C LEU A 7 -1.85 -0.87 5.57
N LEU A 8 -2.40 -1.86 6.29
CA LEU A 8 -1.99 -3.25 6.15
C LEU A 8 -2.96 -3.92 5.17
N VAL A 9 -2.42 -4.39 4.05
CA VAL A 9 -3.21 -4.92 2.95
C VAL A 9 -2.97 -6.41 2.84
N LYS A 10 -4.07 -7.16 2.77
CA LYS A 10 -4.06 -8.57 2.44
C LYS A 10 -4.52 -8.75 1.00
N VAL A 11 -3.74 -9.47 0.22
CA VAL A 11 -4.00 -9.75 -1.18
C VAL A 11 -4.71 -11.10 -1.30
N LYS A 12 -5.42 -11.35 -2.41
CA LYS A 12 -6.05 -12.65 -2.63
C LYS A 12 -4.98 -13.73 -2.81
N ASP A 13 -5.20 -14.90 -2.22
CA ASP A 13 -4.27 -16.05 -2.30
C ASP A 13 -4.05 -16.56 -3.73
N SER A 14 -4.91 -16.18 -4.68
CA SER A 14 -4.81 -16.57 -6.09
C SER A 14 -3.92 -15.67 -6.95
N ILE A 15 -3.28 -14.65 -6.36
CA ILE A 15 -2.40 -13.74 -7.08
C ILE A 15 -1.04 -14.39 -7.28
N GLU A 16 -0.57 -14.37 -8.51
CA GLU A 16 0.78 -14.84 -8.83
C GLU A 16 1.83 -13.78 -8.46
N GLN A 17 3.07 -14.21 -8.25
CA GLN A 17 4.17 -13.32 -7.85
C GLN A 17 4.41 -12.16 -8.83
N GLY A 18 4.22 -12.40 -10.12
CA GLY A 18 4.33 -11.37 -11.17
C GLY A 18 3.25 -10.29 -11.03
N GLU A 19 2.01 -10.72 -10.82
CA GLU A 19 0.86 -9.84 -10.60
C GLU A 19 1.01 -9.03 -9.31
N PHE A 20 1.50 -9.66 -8.23
CA PHE A 20 1.78 -8.98 -6.97
C PHE A 20 2.84 -7.88 -7.12
N THR A 21 3.92 -8.17 -7.85
CA THR A 21 4.98 -7.19 -8.12
C THR A 21 4.46 -6.01 -8.95
N GLN A 22 3.56 -6.29 -9.89
CA GLN A 22 2.90 -5.24 -10.66
C GLN A 22 1.98 -4.38 -9.78
N ALA A 23 1.18 -5.02 -8.92
CA ALA A 23 0.29 -4.34 -7.99
C ALA A 23 1.05 -3.38 -7.05
N ILE A 24 2.21 -3.79 -6.52
CA ILE A 24 3.06 -2.90 -5.71
C ILE A 24 3.45 -1.65 -6.51
N LYS A 25 3.94 -1.83 -7.75
CA LYS A 25 4.35 -0.70 -8.61
C LYS A 25 3.18 0.22 -8.97
N GLU A 26 1.98 -0.32 -9.09
CA GLU A 26 0.78 0.46 -9.33
C GLU A 26 0.41 1.28 -8.10
N VAL A 27 0.40 0.68 -6.90
CA VAL A 27 0.12 1.38 -5.64
C VAL A 27 1.17 2.44 -5.33
N GLU A 28 2.46 2.19 -5.58
CA GLU A 28 3.52 3.20 -5.40
C GLU A 28 3.34 4.45 -6.27
N ARG A 29 2.65 4.33 -7.41
CA ARG A 29 2.38 5.45 -8.32
C ARG A 29 1.18 6.28 -7.91
N GLU A 30 0.38 5.80 -6.95
CA GLU A 30 -0.82 6.50 -6.53
C GLU A 30 -0.48 7.80 -5.78
N PRO A 31 -1.14 8.92 -6.13
CA PRO A 31 -0.93 10.20 -5.46
C PRO A 31 -1.21 10.10 -3.96
N GLY A 32 -0.24 10.50 -3.15
CA GLY A 32 -0.36 10.46 -1.69
C GLY A 32 0.13 9.17 -1.05
N VAL A 33 0.51 8.15 -1.84
CA VAL A 33 1.33 7.05 -1.34
C VAL A 33 2.76 7.54 -1.17
N GLU A 34 3.29 7.47 0.06
CA GLU A 34 4.68 7.79 0.35
C GLU A 34 5.58 6.55 0.22
N PHE A 35 5.05 5.37 0.49
CA PHE A 35 5.84 4.13 0.52
C PHE A 35 4.96 2.88 0.45
N VAL A 36 5.46 1.82 -0.18
CA VAL A 36 4.85 0.49 -0.22
C VAL A 36 5.93 -0.55 0.04
N ASP A 37 5.64 -1.53 0.91
CA ASP A 37 6.55 -2.64 1.19
C ASP A 37 5.80 -3.97 1.27
N PRO A 38 6.23 -5.02 0.56
CA PRO A 38 5.77 -6.37 0.85
C PRO A 38 6.22 -6.79 2.26
N VAL A 39 5.32 -7.41 3.01
CA VAL A 39 5.61 -7.86 4.38
C VAL A 39 5.32 -9.35 4.55
N ILE A 40 6.06 -10.00 5.43
CA ILE A 40 5.87 -11.42 5.77
C ILE A 40 5.01 -11.49 7.03
N GLY A 41 3.81 -12.07 6.93
CA GLY A 41 2.94 -12.28 8.09
C GLY A 41 1.48 -12.49 7.73
N SER A 42 0.57 -11.99 8.58
CA SER A 42 -0.89 -12.09 8.35
C SER A 42 -1.41 -11.17 7.25
N PHE A 43 -0.56 -10.26 6.78
CA PHE A 43 -0.78 -9.33 5.67
C PHE A 43 0.38 -9.48 4.70
N ASP A 44 0.16 -9.06 3.45
CA ASP A 44 1.11 -9.27 2.36
C ASP A 44 1.84 -7.97 1.99
N MET A 45 1.23 -6.82 2.30
CA MET A 45 1.77 -5.50 1.96
C MET A 45 1.43 -4.45 3.02
N MET A 46 2.36 -3.52 3.23
CA MET A 46 2.15 -2.30 4.00
C MET A 46 2.23 -1.08 3.06
N VAL A 47 1.29 -0.15 3.20
CA VAL A 47 1.25 1.10 2.43
C VAL A 47 1.25 2.28 3.39
N MET A 48 2.20 3.19 3.23
CA MET A 48 2.22 4.47 3.94
C MET A 48 1.62 5.54 3.03
N VAL A 49 0.62 6.25 3.54
CA VAL A 49 0.00 7.37 2.82
C VAL A 49 0.12 8.66 3.61
N ASN A 50 0.30 9.77 2.89
CA ASN A 50 0.11 11.10 3.41
C ASN A 50 -1.40 11.39 3.44
N ALA A 51 -1.99 11.24 4.61
CA ALA A 51 -3.38 11.58 4.83
C ALA A 51 -3.49 13.12 4.95
N CYS A 52 -3.68 13.78 3.81
CA CYS A 52 -4.02 15.19 3.82
C CYS A 52 -5.39 15.33 4.51
N THR A 53 -5.49 16.03 5.64
CA THR A 53 -6.71 16.14 6.47
C THR A 53 -7.86 16.92 5.82
N LYS A 54 -7.82 17.19 4.52
CA LYS A 54 -8.94 17.80 3.79
C LYS A 54 -9.95 16.72 3.37
N LEU A 55 -10.66 16.18 4.35
CA LEU A 55 -12.05 15.79 4.15
C LEU A 55 -12.82 17.07 3.80
N LYS A 56 -13.18 17.25 2.53
CA LYS A 56 -14.12 18.27 2.06
C LYS A 56 -15.43 17.58 1.69
#